data_AF-A0AAE1A1W7-F1
#
_entry.id   AF-A0AAE1A1W7-F1
#
_cell.length_a   1.000
_cell.length_b   1.000
_cell.length_c   1.000
_cell.angle_alpha   90.00
_cell.angle_beta   90.00
_cell.angle_gamma   90.00
#
_symmetry.space_group_name_H-M   'P 1'
#
loop_
_entity.id
_entity.type
_entity.pdbx_description
1 polymer ?
#
loop_
_entity_poly.entity_id
_entity_poly.type
_entity_poly.pdbx_seq_one_letter_code
_entity_poly.pdbx_strand_id
1 'polypeptide(L)'
;MLDDYFSGLWMRFSTNSYPTDWINLEIGIAMGCTISPILFVMAMEVILKAAEDGAGPTNLGGGCYMPPLKAFIDDTTIICSKEDETRRMLERLEVLMTWCRMKFQPKKSRSLSVRKVEAIEAKINKFTRRWLGVPPGLTDVAMYCRKAKLRLPLKSILEEYKCGKARLLSMLEDSEDPVVKTVQPTITTGKK
;
A
#
# COMPACT_ATOMS: atom_id res chain seq x y z
N MET A 1 23.89 -25.51 7.21
CA MET A 1 23.65 -24.52 8.30
C MET A 1 22.18 -24.08 8.37
N LEU A 2 21.61 -23.45 7.32
CA LEU A 2 20.16 -23.12 7.32
C LEU A 2 19.29 -24.38 7.25
N ASP A 3 19.64 -25.33 6.38
CA ASP A 3 18.92 -26.62 6.31
C ASP A 3 18.99 -27.39 7.63
N ASP A 4 20.15 -27.37 8.30
CA ASP A 4 20.31 -27.98 9.62
C ASP A 4 19.43 -27.27 10.68
N TYR A 5 19.32 -25.94 10.60
CA TYR A 5 18.50 -25.13 11.51
C TYR A 5 17.00 -25.41 11.34
N PHE A 6 16.52 -25.56 10.09
CA PHE A 6 15.10 -25.81 9.81
C PHE A 6 14.70 -27.29 9.78
N SER A 7 15.64 -28.23 9.61
CA SER A 7 15.35 -29.67 9.55
C SER A 7 14.72 -30.24 10.83
N GLY A 8 14.99 -29.61 11.97
CA GLY A 8 14.42 -29.98 13.27
C GLY A 8 13.19 -29.16 13.67
N LEU A 9 12.59 -28.39 12.75
CA LEU A 9 11.56 -27.43 13.11
C LEU A 9 10.16 -28.05 13.05
N TRP A 10 9.65 -28.37 14.22
CA TRP A 10 8.32 -28.93 14.43
C TRP A 10 7.40 -27.88 15.02
N MET A 11 6.17 -27.80 14.54
CA MET A 11 5.15 -26.93 15.09
C MET A 11 3.94 -27.72 15.59
N ARG A 12 3.23 -27.12 16.54
CA ARG A 12 2.00 -27.64 17.10
C ARG A 12 1.05 -26.47 17.30
N PHE A 13 -0.20 -26.64 16.89
CA PHE A 13 -1.23 -25.61 17.08
C PHE A 13 -2.13 -25.99 18.25
N SER A 14 -2.42 -25.02 19.11
CA SER A 14 -3.45 -25.19 20.15
C SER A 14 -4.74 -24.57 19.67
N THR A 15 -5.78 -25.38 19.47
CA THR A 15 -7.15 -24.90 19.27
C THR A 15 -7.88 -24.83 20.62
N ASN A 16 -9.05 -24.21 20.66
CA ASN A 16 -9.84 -24.09 21.92
C ASN A 16 -10.24 -25.44 22.52
N SER A 17 -10.32 -26.50 21.71
CA SER A 17 -10.81 -27.81 22.14
C SER A 17 -9.70 -28.86 22.23
N TYR A 18 -8.64 -28.75 21.43
CA TYR A 18 -7.49 -29.67 21.51
C TYR A 18 -6.23 -29.11 20.84
N PRO A 19 -5.05 -29.54 21.29
CA PRO A 19 -3.82 -29.32 20.55
C PRO A 19 -3.65 -30.35 19.42
N THR A 20 -3.15 -29.91 18.26
CA THR A 20 -2.85 -30.80 17.12
C THR A 20 -1.68 -31.72 17.42
N ASP A 21 -1.41 -32.70 16.57
CA ASP A 21 -0.14 -33.42 16.58
C ASP A 21 1.01 -32.51 16.10
N TRP A 22 2.23 -33.00 16.29
CA TRP A 22 3.44 -32.35 15.79
C TRP A 22 3.48 -32.42 14.27
N ILE A 23 3.62 -31.25 13.63
CA ILE A 23 3.66 -31.10 12.18
C ILE A 23 5.04 -30.56 11.80
N ASN A 24 5.68 -31.20 10.84
CA ASN A 24 6.93 -30.70 10.27
C ASN A 24 6.64 -29.52 9.32
N LEU A 25 7.39 -28.42 9.47
CA LEU A 25 7.19 -27.22 8.64
C LEU A 25 7.94 -27.34 7.31
N GLU A 26 7.26 -27.83 6.26
CA GLU A 26 7.85 -27.97 4.92
C GLU A 26 7.84 -26.67 4.10
N ILE A 27 6.79 -25.85 4.24
CA ILE A 27 6.61 -24.61 3.46
C ILE A 27 6.22 -23.48 4.41
N GLY A 28 6.94 -22.37 4.30
CA GLY A 28 6.67 -21.15 5.06
C GLY A 28 7.73 -20.85 6.11
N ILE A 29 7.55 -19.73 6.79
CA ILE A 29 8.44 -19.27 7.86
C ILE A 29 7.82 -19.54 9.22
N ALA A 30 8.63 -20.01 10.17
CA ALA A 30 8.17 -20.24 11.53
C ALA A 30 7.90 -18.91 12.25
N MET A 31 6.66 -18.71 12.73
CA MET A 31 6.29 -17.54 13.53
C MET A 31 7.00 -17.59 14.89
N GLY A 32 7.61 -16.48 15.30
CA GLY A 32 8.39 -16.39 16.55
C GLY A 32 9.86 -16.82 16.43
N CYS A 33 10.29 -17.31 15.26
CA CYS A 33 11.72 -17.53 14.98
C CYS A 33 12.41 -16.20 14.64
N THR A 34 13.61 -15.98 15.15
CA THR A 34 14.40 -14.75 14.92
C THR A 34 15.02 -14.67 13.52
N ILE A 35 15.29 -15.81 12.90
CA ILE A 35 15.91 -15.90 11.56
C ILE A 35 14.83 -15.77 10.46
N SER A 36 13.62 -16.27 10.72
CA SER A 36 12.48 -16.25 9.79
C SER A 36 12.20 -14.88 9.14
N PRO A 37 12.08 -13.76 9.90
CA PRO A 37 11.85 -12.44 9.30
C PRO A 37 12.99 -12.00 8.37
N ILE A 38 14.24 -12.33 8.70
CA ILE A 38 15.40 -11.93 7.90
C ILE A 38 15.39 -12.67 6.56
N LEU A 39 15.15 -13.98 6.58
CA LEU A 39 15.02 -14.80 5.37
C LEU A 39 13.87 -14.34 4.48
N PHE A 40 12.74 -14.01 5.09
CA PHE A 40 11.57 -13.51 4.38
C PHE A 40 11.85 -12.17 3.70
N VAL A 41 12.46 -11.22 4.42
CA VAL A 41 12.83 -9.91 3.86
C VAL A 41 13.83 -10.08 2.70
N MET A 42 14.83 -10.94 2.85
CA MET A 42 15.79 -11.21 1.77
C MET A 42 15.12 -11.82 0.53
N ALA A 43 14.23 -12.80 0.71
CA ALA A 43 13.50 -13.41 -0.40
C ALA A 43 12.56 -12.42 -1.08
N MET A 44 11.78 -11.65 -0.31
CA MET A 44 10.89 -10.63 -0.84
C MET A 44 11.66 -9.54 -1.59
N GLU A 45 12.81 -9.10 -1.10
CA GLU A 45 13.63 -8.11 -1.78
C GLU A 45 14.09 -8.58 -3.18
N VAL A 46 14.44 -9.86 -3.31
CA VAL A 46 14.79 -10.46 -4.62
C VAL A 46 13.58 -10.45 -5.56
N ILE A 47 12.40 -10.83 -5.06
CA ILE A 47 11.15 -10.84 -5.83
C ILE A 47 10.80 -9.41 -6.29
N LEU A 48 10.90 -8.43 -5.40
CA LEU A 48 10.58 -7.03 -5.69
C LEU A 48 11.54 -6.45 -6.73
N LYS A 49 12.85 -6.70 -6.59
CA LYS A 49 13.83 -6.25 -7.60
C LYS A 49 13.62 -6.90 -8.96
N ALA A 50 13.24 -8.17 -9.00
CA ALA A 50 12.92 -8.86 -10.24
C ALA A 50 11.64 -8.30 -10.89
N ALA A 51 10.67 -7.87 -10.08
CA ALA A 51 9.42 -7.26 -10.56
C ALA A 51 9.62 -5.82 -11.06
N GLU A 52 10.63 -5.11 -10.55
CA GLU A 52 10.87 -3.70 -10.83
C GLU A 52 11.28 -3.45 -12.30
N ASP A 53 11.86 -4.43 -13.01
CA ASP A 53 12.19 -4.42 -14.45
C ASP A 53 12.72 -3.09 -15.01
N GLY A 54 13.59 -2.40 -14.28
CA GLY A 54 14.14 -1.11 -14.72
C GLY A 54 13.14 0.04 -14.74
N ALA A 55 11.97 -0.12 -14.11
CA ALA A 55 11.07 0.99 -13.80
C ALA A 55 11.85 2.03 -13.00
N GLY A 56 11.93 3.24 -13.56
CA GLY A 56 12.63 4.33 -12.92
C GLY A 56 11.94 4.78 -11.63
N PRO A 57 12.64 5.51 -10.76
CA PRO A 57 12.02 6.09 -9.58
C PRO A 57 10.80 6.94 -9.98
N THR A 58 9.67 6.68 -9.33
CA THR A 58 8.44 7.40 -9.57
C THR A 58 8.53 8.79 -8.93
N ASN A 59 8.32 9.80 -9.75
CA ASN A 59 8.25 11.19 -9.29
C ASN A 59 6.90 11.43 -8.62
N LEU A 60 6.94 11.72 -7.32
CA LEU A 60 5.76 12.05 -6.52
C LEU A 60 5.38 13.54 -6.57
N GLY A 61 6.11 14.33 -7.38
CA GLY A 61 6.04 15.78 -7.40
C GLY A 61 7.01 16.42 -6.40
N GLY A 62 7.33 17.69 -6.63
CA GLY A 62 8.15 18.49 -5.70
C GLY A 62 9.62 18.08 -5.58
N GLY A 63 10.16 17.34 -6.56
CA GLY A 63 11.53 16.81 -6.53
C GLY A 63 11.68 15.54 -5.67
N CYS A 64 10.57 14.98 -5.18
CA CYS A 64 10.56 13.74 -4.41
C CYS A 64 10.46 12.54 -5.34
N TYR A 65 11.47 11.69 -5.30
CA TYR A 65 11.54 10.43 -6.03
C TYR A 65 11.40 9.28 -5.06
N MET A 66 10.54 8.32 -5.36
CA MET A 66 10.44 7.06 -4.62
C MET A 66 10.64 5.87 -5.56
N PRO A 67 11.22 4.76 -5.06
CA PRO A 67 11.21 3.53 -5.82
C PRO A 67 9.76 3.11 -6.11
N PRO A 68 9.48 2.59 -7.31
CA PRO A 68 8.13 2.21 -7.73
C PRO A 68 7.57 1.02 -6.92
N LEU A 69 8.44 0.18 -6.36
CA LEU A 69 8.07 -0.87 -5.42
C LEU A 69 8.61 -0.56 -4.03
N LYS A 70 7.74 -0.73 -3.04
CA LYS A 70 8.13 -0.76 -1.61
C LYS A 70 7.41 -1.90 -0.95
N ALA A 71 8.09 -2.60 -0.06
CA ALA A 71 7.44 -3.56 0.79
C ALA A 71 7.87 -3.39 2.25
N PHE A 72 6.96 -3.76 3.13
CA PHE A 72 7.24 -4.00 4.54
C PHE A 72 6.66 -5.36 4.88
N ILE A 73 7.52 -6.37 4.97
CA ILE A 73 7.12 -7.77 5.13
C ILE A 73 6.16 -8.14 3.98
N ASP A 74 4.92 -8.54 4.26
CA ASP A 74 3.93 -8.99 3.28
C ASP A 74 3.18 -7.82 2.62
N ASP A 75 3.22 -6.64 3.24
CA ASP A 75 2.59 -5.43 2.70
C ASP A 75 3.47 -4.82 1.61
N THR A 76 3.06 -5.02 0.35
CA THR A 76 3.71 -4.42 -0.82
C THR A 76 2.88 -3.28 -1.39
N THR A 77 3.52 -2.14 -1.60
CA THR A 77 2.96 -0.93 -2.23
C THR A 77 3.62 -0.70 -3.59
N ILE A 78 2.78 -0.52 -4.61
CA ILE A 78 3.20 -0.13 -5.96
C ILE A 78 2.83 1.33 -6.19
N ILE A 79 3.81 2.12 -6.58
CA ILE A 79 3.67 3.54 -6.88
C ILE A 79 4.09 3.73 -8.34
N CYS A 80 3.14 4.08 -9.21
CA CYS A 80 3.44 4.43 -10.60
C CYS A 80 2.62 5.66 -11.03
N SER A 81 3.11 6.41 -12.01
CA SER A 81 2.42 7.59 -12.55
C SER A 81 1.37 7.26 -13.62
N LYS A 82 1.43 6.07 -14.22
CA LYS A 82 0.56 5.63 -15.31
C LYS A 82 -0.13 4.30 -14.96
N GLU A 83 -1.39 4.17 -15.34
CA GLU A 83 -2.18 2.96 -15.10
C GLU A 83 -1.58 1.73 -15.81
N ASP A 84 -1.14 1.89 -17.06
CA ASP A 84 -0.54 0.80 -17.85
C ASP A 84 0.75 0.25 -17.22
N GLU A 85 1.54 1.13 -16.61
CA GLU A 85 2.79 0.77 -15.91
C GLU A 85 2.48 -0.02 -14.64
N THR A 86 1.52 0.46 -13.84
CA THR A 86 1.03 -0.26 -12.66
C THR A 86 0.53 -1.65 -13.04
N ARG A 87 -0.26 -1.77 -14.11
CA ARG A 87 -0.81 -3.06 -14.56
C ARG A 87 0.28 -4.04 -14.95
N ARG A 88 1.24 -3.63 -15.77
CA ARG A 88 2.38 -4.48 -16.16
C ARG A 88 3.19 -4.94 -14.96
N MET A 89 3.46 -4.03 -14.01
CA MET A 89 4.21 -4.36 -12.80
C MET A 89 3.44 -5.35 -11.92
N LEU A 90 2.12 -5.19 -11.82
CA LEU A 90 1.25 -6.10 -11.09
C LEU A 90 1.23 -7.51 -11.69
N GLU A 91 1.06 -7.62 -13.01
CA GLU A 91 1.06 -8.90 -13.73
C GLU A 91 2.38 -9.66 -13.52
N ARG A 92 3.51 -8.94 -13.58
CA ARG A 92 4.84 -9.55 -13.33
C ARG A 92 5.02 -9.97 -11.89
N LEU A 93 4.61 -9.14 -10.95
CA LEU A 93 4.67 -9.47 -9.53
C LEU A 93 3.80 -10.71 -9.23
N GLU A 94 2.65 -10.85 -9.88
CA GLU A 94 1.78 -12.03 -9.75
C GLU A 94 2.43 -13.31 -10.28
N VAL A 95 3.10 -13.25 -11.43
CA VAL A 95 3.87 -14.39 -11.98
C VAL A 95 4.99 -14.79 -11.02
N LEU A 96 5.78 -13.82 -10.54
CA LEU A 96 6.90 -14.09 -9.63
C LEU A 96 6.42 -14.66 -8.29
N MET A 97 5.35 -14.11 -7.72
CA MET A 97 4.77 -14.62 -6.48
C MET A 97 4.24 -16.05 -6.65
N THR A 98 3.63 -16.34 -7.80
CA THR A 98 3.18 -17.71 -8.13
C THR A 98 4.36 -18.68 -8.20
N TRP A 99 5.50 -18.29 -8.78
CA TRP A 99 6.72 -19.10 -8.79
C TRP A 99 7.27 -19.34 -7.38
N CYS A 100 7.19 -18.34 -6.51
CA CYS A 100 7.56 -18.43 -5.10
C CYS A 100 6.53 -19.17 -4.23
N ARG A 101 5.46 -19.74 -4.82
CA ARG A 101 4.34 -20.39 -4.13
C ARG A 101 3.65 -19.47 -3.10
N MET A 102 3.70 -18.16 -3.34
CA MET A 102 3.01 -17.15 -2.56
C MET A 102 1.78 -16.66 -3.32
N LYS A 103 0.77 -16.19 -2.60
CA LYS A 103 -0.47 -15.70 -3.20
C LYS A 103 -0.88 -14.38 -2.56
N PHE A 104 -1.08 -13.35 -3.38
CA PHE A 104 -1.70 -12.12 -2.89
C PHE A 104 -3.15 -12.39 -2.51
N GLN A 105 -3.63 -11.68 -1.49
CA GLN A 105 -5.04 -11.67 -1.13
C GLN A 105 -5.71 -10.45 -1.79
N PRO A 106 -6.40 -10.59 -2.95
CA PRO A 106 -6.96 -9.44 -3.66
C PRO A 106 -7.99 -8.71 -2.80
N LYS A 107 -8.69 -9.47 -1.94
CA LYS A 107 -9.62 -8.94 -0.93
C LYS A 107 -8.98 -7.95 0.03
N LYS A 108 -7.66 -8.00 0.28
CA LYS A 108 -6.91 -7.04 1.12
C LYS A 108 -6.13 -6.00 0.33
N SER A 109 -5.92 -6.20 -0.98
CA SER A 109 -5.21 -5.24 -1.84
C SER A 109 -6.11 -4.08 -2.29
N ARG A 110 -5.56 -2.86 -2.37
CA ARG A 110 -6.30 -1.64 -2.77
C ARG A 110 -5.47 -0.83 -3.78
N SER A 111 -6.15 -0.03 -4.62
CA SER A 111 -5.49 1.01 -5.42
C SER A 111 -6.19 2.36 -5.27
N LEU A 112 -5.42 3.44 -5.41
CA LEU A 112 -5.90 4.81 -5.27
C LEU A 112 -5.37 5.66 -6.43
N SER A 113 -6.28 6.31 -7.16
CA SER A 113 -5.94 7.22 -8.26
C SER A 113 -6.18 8.67 -7.85
N VAL A 114 -5.20 9.54 -8.08
CA VAL A 114 -5.13 10.88 -7.46
C VAL A 114 -5.44 12.03 -8.45
N ARG A 115 -5.27 11.81 -9.76
CA ARG A 115 -5.32 12.83 -10.84
C ARG A 115 -6.51 13.80 -10.83
N LYS A 116 -7.74 13.29 -10.67
CA LYS A 116 -8.94 14.14 -10.79
C LYS A 116 -9.02 15.16 -9.65
N VAL A 117 -8.58 14.76 -8.46
CA VAL A 117 -8.66 15.60 -7.26
C VAL A 117 -7.58 16.67 -7.29
N GLU A 118 -6.38 16.35 -7.81
CA GLU A 118 -5.31 17.33 -8.03
C GLU A 118 -5.76 18.46 -8.96
N ALA A 119 -6.45 18.13 -10.05
CA ALA A 119 -6.94 19.13 -11.01
C ALA A 119 -7.98 20.08 -10.38
N ILE A 120 -8.79 19.58 -9.44
CA ILE A 120 -9.77 20.39 -8.71
C ILE A 120 -9.06 21.28 -7.69
N GLU A 121 -8.14 20.73 -6.90
CA GLU A 121 -7.37 21.47 -5.90
C GLU A 121 -6.53 22.59 -6.53
N ALA A 122 -5.88 22.31 -7.67
CA ALA A 122 -5.12 23.32 -8.40
C ALA A 122 -5.98 24.52 -8.84
N LYS A 123 -7.22 24.27 -9.29
CA LYS A 123 -8.16 25.34 -9.63
C LYS A 123 -8.54 26.15 -8.39
N ILE A 124 -8.92 25.48 -7.31
CA ILE A 124 -9.31 26.12 -6.05
C ILE A 124 -8.16 26.99 -5.53
N ASN A 125 -6.95 26.46 -5.46
CA ASN A 125 -5.80 27.21 -4.94
C ASN A 125 -5.46 28.42 -5.79
N LYS A 126 -5.64 28.36 -7.11
CA LYS A 126 -5.47 29.54 -7.98
C LYS A 126 -6.47 30.65 -7.62
N PHE A 127 -7.74 30.30 -7.39
CA PHE A 127 -8.75 31.28 -6.99
C PHE A 127 -8.51 31.81 -5.57
N THR A 128 -8.21 30.93 -4.62
CA THR A 128 -7.96 31.33 -3.23
C THR A 128 -6.73 32.23 -3.11
N ARG A 129 -5.65 31.96 -3.87
CA ARG A 129 -4.48 32.85 -3.88
C ARG A 129 -4.82 34.26 -4.38
N ARG A 130 -5.58 34.34 -5.49
CA ARG A 130 -6.07 35.63 -6.03
C ARG A 130 -6.96 36.36 -5.02
N TRP A 131 -7.85 35.64 -4.35
CA TRP A 131 -8.78 36.21 -3.38
C TRP A 131 -8.08 36.73 -2.13
N LEU A 132 -7.07 36.01 -1.63
CA LEU A 132 -6.27 36.41 -0.46
C LEU A 132 -5.20 37.47 -0.78
N GLY A 133 -5.01 37.83 -2.06
CA GLY A 133 -3.94 38.75 -2.48
C GLY A 133 -2.53 38.20 -2.26
N VAL A 134 -2.37 36.88 -2.08
CA VAL A 134 -1.05 36.26 -1.85
C VAL A 134 -0.34 36.00 -3.18
N PRO A 135 1.01 36.07 -3.19
CA PRO A 135 1.77 35.88 -4.42
C PRO A 135 1.53 34.48 -5.02
N PRO A 136 1.51 34.36 -6.36
CA PRO A 136 1.30 33.08 -7.05
C PRO A 136 2.41 32.06 -6.78
N GLY A 137 3.59 32.51 -6.32
CA GLY A 137 4.71 31.64 -5.91
C GLY A 137 4.56 30.99 -4.52
N LEU A 138 3.48 31.29 -3.78
CA LEU A 138 3.21 30.64 -2.50
C LEU A 138 2.90 29.14 -2.71
N THR A 139 3.68 28.26 -2.09
CA THR A 139 3.50 26.81 -2.21
C THR A 139 2.22 26.34 -1.55
N ASP A 140 1.60 25.28 -2.09
CA ASP A 140 0.39 24.66 -1.50
C ASP A 140 0.65 24.19 -0.06
N VAL A 141 1.87 23.69 0.22
CA VAL A 141 2.27 23.30 1.58
C VAL A 141 2.20 24.48 2.55
N ALA A 142 2.70 25.66 2.15
CA ALA A 142 2.62 26.86 2.99
C ALA A 142 1.17 27.34 3.18
N MET A 143 0.32 27.11 2.17
CA MET A 143 -1.09 27.49 2.18
C MET A 143 -1.94 26.63 3.15
N TYR A 144 -1.61 25.34 3.28
CA TYR A 144 -2.31 24.40 4.18
C TYR A 144 -1.60 24.16 5.53
N CYS A 145 -0.46 24.79 5.77
CA CYS A 145 0.33 24.56 6.98
C CYS A 145 -0.34 25.19 8.21
N ARG A 146 -0.66 24.37 9.22
CA ARG A 146 -1.19 24.86 10.51
C ARG A 146 -0.14 25.54 11.40
N LYS A 147 1.14 25.33 11.11
CA LYS A 147 2.27 25.86 11.89
C LYS A 147 2.89 27.12 11.29
N ALA A 148 2.49 27.51 10.08
CA ALA A 148 3.00 28.72 9.43
C ALA A 148 2.42 30.00 10.06
N LYS A 149 3.00 31.16 9.73
CA LYS A 149 2.46 32.48 10.12
C LYS A 149 1.07 32.72 9.52
N LEU A 150 0.85 32.25 8.29
CA LEU A 150 -0.46 32.20 7.64
C LEU A 150 -1.22 30.97 8.15
N ARG A 151 -1.97 31.13 9.24
CA ARG A 151 -2.86 30.09 9.76
C ARG A 151 -4.23 30.19 9.09
N LEU A 152 -4.32 29.67 7.88
CA LEU A 152 -5.61 29.60 7.19
C LEU A 152 -6.38 28.36 7.65
N PRO A 153 -7.70 28.45 7.87
CA PRO A 153 -8.55 27.31 8.17
C PRO A 153 -8.84 26.46 6.91
N LEU A 154 -7.81 26.23 6.09
CA LEU A 154 -7.88 25.48 4.85
C LEU A 154 -7.17 24.15 5.03
N LYS A 155 -7.70 23.12 4.38
CA LYS A 155 -7.08 21.80 4.31
C LYS A 155 -6.98 21.39 2.85
N SER A 156 -5.95 20.60 2.54
CA SER A 156 -5.81 20.00 1.22
C SER A 156 -6.96 19.01 0.99
N ILE A 157 -7.71 19.23 -0.09
CA ILE A 157 -8.82 18.38 -0.51
C ILE A 157 -8.28 17.01 -0.95
N LEU A 158 -7.08 17.00 -1.52
CA LEU A 158 -6.35 15.83 -1.94
C LEU A 158 -6.04 14.92 -0.76
N GLU A 159 -5.51 15.50 0.32
CA GLU A 159 -5.19 14.76 1.54
C GLU A 159 -6.45 14.27 2.24
N GLU A 160 -7.50 15.10 2.30
CA GLU A 160 -8.79 14.64 2.82
C GLU A 160 -9.43 13.56 1.94
N TYR A 161 -9.28 13.63 0.62
CA TYR A 161 -9.75 12.61 -0.31
C TYR A 161 -9.01 11.29 -0.12
N LYS A 162 -7.68 11.32 -0.05
CA LYS A 162 -6.85 10.12 0.19
C LYS A 162 -7.24 9.46 1.50
N CYS A 163 -7.27 10.24 2.59
CA CYS A 163 -7.63 9.77 3.92
C CYS A 163 -9.08 9.26 3.96
N GLY A 164 -10.02 10.00 3.38
CA GLY A 164 -11.42 9.63 3.30
C GLY A 164 -11.66 8.36 2.50
N LYS A 165 -10.97 8.18 1.37
CA LYS A 165 -11.05 6.96 0.56
C LYS A 165 -10.47 5.74 1.29
N ALA A 166 -9.30 5.88 1.91
CA ALA A 166 -8.72 4.82 2.72
C ALA A 166 -9.64 4.42 3.89
N ARG A 167 -10.16 5.43 4.60
CA ARG A 167 -11.07 5.24 5.74
C ARG A 167 -12.38 4.58 5.33
N LEU A 168 -13.01 5.05 4.26
CA LEU A 168 -14.29 4.52 3.78
C LEU A 168 -14.14 3.07 3.32
N LEU A 169 -13.02 2.73 2.67
CA LEU A 169 -12.69 1.35 2.34
C LEU A 169 -12.58 0.46 3.60
N SER A 170 -11.86 0.90 4.62
CA SER A 170 -11.76 0.16 5.90
C SER A 170 -13.13 0.00 6.56
N MET A 171 -13.94 1.07 6.62
CA MET A 171 -15.25 1.05 7.27
C MET A 171 -16.25 0.09 6.63
N LEU A 172 -16.26 -0.02 5.30
CA LEU A 172 -17.15 -0.95 4.62
C LEU A 172 -16.68 -2.40 4.74
N GLU A 173 -15.38 -2.63 4.90
CA GLU A 173 -14.80 -3.96 5.10
C GLU A 173 -15.07 -4.49 6.51
N ASP A 174 -14.93 -3.63 7.52
CA ASP A 174 -15.14 -3.96 8.93
C ASP A 174 -16.63 -3.86 9.36
N SER A 175 -17.53 -3.54 8.43
CA SER A 175 -18.96 -3.38 8.74
C SER A 175 -19.61 -4.70 9.14
N GLU A 176 -20.17 -4.76 10.35
CA GLU A 176 -20.90 -5.94 10.83
C GLU A 176 -22.27 -6.15 10.14
N ASP A 177 -22.81 -5.11 9.50
CA ASP A 177 -24.11 -5.11 8.84
C ASP A 177 -24.20 -6.16 7.71
N PRO A 178 -25.14 -7.12 7.81
CA PRO A 178 -25.31 -8.18 6.80
C PRO A 178 -25.67 -7.62 5.42
N VAL A 179 -26.38 -6.49 5.32
CA VAL A 179 -26.75 -5.87 4.04
C VAL A 179 -25.51 -5.28 3.36
N VAL A 180 -24.65 -4.59 4.12
CA VAL A 180 -23.40 -4.01 3.60
C VAL A 180 -22.42 -5.11 3.15
N LYS A 181 -22.32 -6.20 3.92
CA LYS A 181 -21.56 -7.41 3.54
C LYS A 181 -22.09 -8.10 2.29
N THR A 182 -23.42 -8.10 2.11
CA THR A 182 -24.08 -8.74 0.96
C THR A 182 -23.94 -7.89 -0.30
N VAL A 183 -24.05 -6.57 -0.18
CA VAL A 183 -24.01 -5.65 -1.33
C VAL A 183 -22.59 -5.43 -1.87
N GLN A 184 -21.55 -5.53 -1.02
CA GLN A 184 -20.15 -5.24 -1.39
C GLN A 184 -20.03 -4.07 -2.38
N PRO A 185 -20.55 -2.87 -2.01
CA PRO A 185 -20.71 -1.77 -2.95
C PRO A 185 -19.37 -1.50 -3.64
N THR A 186 -19.38 -1.58 -4.97
CA THR A 186 -18.17 -1.38 -5.77
C THR A 186 -17.89 0.11 -5.81
N ILE A 187 -17.12 0.58 -4.83
CA ILE A 187 -16.50 1.89 -4.94
C ILE A 187 -15.59 1.83 -6.16
N THR A 188 -15.70 2.83 -7.03
CA THR A 188 -14.74 3.11 -8.11
C THR A 188 -13.40 3.55 -7.51
N THR A 189 -12.76 2.61 -6.84
CA THR A 189 -11.32 2.52 -6.65
C THR A 189 -10.90 1.35 -7.51
N GLY A 190 -9.79 1.45 -8.25
CA GLY A 190 -9.31 0.30 -9.00
C GLY A 190 -9.15 -0.88 -8.05
N LYS A 191 -9.97 -1.91 -8.21
CA LYS A 191 -9.64 -3.23 -7.67
C LYS A 191 -8.64 -3.83 -8.66
N LYS A 192 -7.63 -4.54 -8.15
CA LYS A 192 -6.73 -5.30 -9.03
C LYS A 192 -7.56 -6.24 -9.88
#